data_AF-A0A354FSH9-F1
#
_entry.id   AF-A0A354FSH9-F1
#
_cell.length_a   1.000
_cell.length_b   1.000
_cell.length_c   1.000
_cell.angle_alpha   90.00
_cell.angle_beta   90.00
_cell.angle_gamma   90.00
#
_symmetry.space_group_name_H-M   'P 1'
#
loop_
_entity.id
_entity.type
_entity.pdbx_description
1 polymer ?
#
loop_
_entity_poly.entity_id
_entity_poly.type
_entity_poly.pdbx_seq_one_letter_code
_entity_poly.pdbx_strand_id
1 'polypeptide(L)'
;MTLCWAPGISKEAIMAFHVAEEMAAQETAPEEILPKVMASEGDAIIDLATQFDDGDRWRRTATFNSFFERAEQGLPTTLLWGFMRDGTRIEGFNGEPTSGSDLIAFLDEIYDVDDGGDDLTTRPWFSVFQGAFDHIASLTGITYIYEPNDDGARLSNFSRPSGRVGLRADIRIGGHYIDGDSGSNTLAYNFAPESGGDMIIDTGNTSFFGKTTLNSINLRNVVEHEHCHGLGLSHVCPINETKLMEPFISRRFRGLQLDDIFSLNRLYGDYYEKVHRDRDNDSPENATVLPISVGETFKRDSLSIDDNSDIDFYQLENLPAGTPITVKVTPVATPPDFVEGPQNSDGSCSAESNFDFTSIHDLEIKIIASDGRTVLSQANSQPIGMPEEITAFELPST
;
A
#
# COMPACT_ATOMS: atom_id res chain seq x y z
N MET A 1 15.34 -2.66 1.20
CA MET A 1 15.05 -3.89 0.44
C MET A 1 14.59 -4.89 1.46
N THR A 2 13.49 -5.57 1.18
CA THR A 2 12.81 -6.42 2.15
C THR A 2 12.37 -7.68 1.41
N LEU A 3 12.57 -8.85 2.01
CA LEU A 3 12.34 -10.16 1.38
C LEU A 3 11.15 -10.86 2.03
N CYS A 4 10.22 -11.40 1.24
CA CYS A 4 9.10 -12.14 1.79
C CYS A 4 9.34 -13.66 1.81
N TRP A 5 9.06 -14.29 2.97
CA TRP A 5 9.36 -15.70 3.20
C TRP A 5 8.11 -16.59 3.19
N ALA A 6 8.27 -17.83 2.73
CA ALA A 6 7.21 -18.84 2.83
C ALA A 6 6.92 -19.27 4.29
N PRO A 7 5.68 -19.62 4.64
CA PRO A 7 5.34 -20.11 5.99
C PRO A 7 6.09 -21.39 6.36
N GLY A 8 6.71 -21.43 7.55
CA GLY A 8 7.29 -22.64 8.14
C GLY A 8 8.82 -22.78 8.04
N ILE A 9 9.55 -21.74 7.66
CA ILE A 9 11.02 -21.70 7.69
C ILE A 9 11.53 -21.62 9.14
N SER A 10 12.65 -22.30 9.44
CA SER A 10 13.24 -22.29 10.79
C SER A 10 14.03 -21.00 11.04
N LYS A 11 14.04 -20.53 12.30
CA LYS A 11 14.74 -19.30 12.71
C LYS A 11 16.23 -19.34 12.36
N GLU A 12 16.82 -20.53 12.37
CA GLU A 12 18.24 -20.76 12.07
C GLU A 12 18.58 -20.58 10.58
N ALA A 13 17.62 -20.83 9.67
CA ALA A 13 17.82 -20.63 8.23
C ALA A 13 17.83 -19.14 7.85
N ILE A 14 17.03 -18.34 8.56
CA ILE A 14 16.98 -16.88 8.42
C ILE A 14 18.29 -16.27 8.94
N MET A 15 18.78 -16.72 10.10
CA MET A 15 20.06 -16.28 10.66
C MET A 15 21.28 -16.60 9.77
N ALA A 16 21.29 -17.75 9.10
CA ALA A 16 22.38 -18.12 8.20
C ALA A 16 22.45 -17.25 6.94
N PHE A 17 21.31 -16.67 6.52
CA PHE A 17 21.19 -15.82 5.34
C PHE A 17 21.68 -14.39 5.59
N HIS A 18 21.29 -13.77 6.70
CA HIS A 18 21.72 -12.39 7.01
C HIS A 18 23.22 -12.26 7.31
N VAL A 19 23.88 -13.34 7.74
CA VAL A 19 25.35 -13.41 7.80
C VAL A 19 25.98 -13.25 6.39
N ALA A 20 25.30 -13.69 5.33
CA ALA A 20 25.76 -13.49 3.96
C ALA A 20 25.53 -12.04 3.46
N GLU A 21 24.44 -11.38 3.88
CA GLU A 21 24.21 -9.95 3.59
C GLU A 21 25.26 -9.04 4.26
N GLU A 22 25.63 -9.32 5.52
CA GLU A 22 26.62 -8.54 6.25
C GLU A 22 28.02 -8.64 5.62
N MET A 23 28.36 -9.81 5.07
CA MET A 23 29.59 -10.03 4.31
C MET A 23 29.59 -9.31 2.96
N ALA A 24 28.44 -9.11 2.32
CA ALA A 24 28.32 -8.37 1.06
C ALA A 24 28.30 -6.84 1.28
N ALA A 25 27.73 -6.36 2.38
CA ALA A 25 27.68 -4.93 2.73
C ALA A 25 29.07 -4.38 3.15
N GLN A 26 29.93 -5.21 3.75
CA GLN A 26 31.28 -4.80 4.19
C GLN A 26 32.26 -4.50 3.04
N GLU A 27 31.97 -4.88 1.78
CA GLU A 27 32.84 -4.55 0.65
C GLU A 27 32.61 -3.16 0.04
N THR A 28 31.61 -2.37 0.50
CA THR A 28 31.21 -1.13 -0.20
C THR A 28 31.09 0.17 0.61
N ALA A 29 31.35 0.23 1.91
CA ALA A 29 31.19 1.47 2.69
C ALA A 29 32.47 1.91 3.45
N PRO A 30 32.96 3.15 3.25
CA PRO A 30 33.79 3.85 4.24
C PRO A 30 32.94 4.28 5.45
N GLU A 31 33.57 4.29 6.63
CA GLU A 31 33.02 4.49 7.97
C GLU A 31 32.13 5.74 8.19
N GLU A 32 31.15 5.55 9.09
CA GLU A 32 30.40 6.51 9.92
C GLU A 32 29.48 7.55 9.26
N ILE A 33 28.16 7.30 9.34
CA ILE A 33 27.16 8.31 9.71
C ILE A 33 26.13 7.65 10.63
N LEU A 34 26.02 8.14 11.88
CA LEU A 34 24.96 7.77 12.84
C LEU A 34 23.55 8.02 12.24
N PRO A 35 22.53 7.21 12.54
CA PRO A 35 21.16 7.49 12.12
C PRO A 35 20.69 8.76 12.81
N LYS A 36 20.45 9.79 12.00
CA LYS A 36 19.82 11.01 12.43
C LYS A 36 18.32 10.74 12.38
N VAL A 37 17.74 10.37 13.53
CA VAL A 37 16.29 10.46 13.77
C VAL A 37 15.93 11.93 13.56
N MET A 38 15.48 12.27 12.35
CA MET A 38 14.77 13.52 12.14
C MET A 38 13.32 13.22 12.48
N ALA A 39 12.98 13.46 13.74
CA ALA A 39 11.59 13.54 14.17
C ALA A 39 10.88 14.51 13.21
N SER A 40 9.82 14.03 12.55
CA SER A 40 8.80 14.95 12.06
C SER A 40 8.30 15.72 13.29
N GLU A 41 7.91 16.98 13.15
CA GLU A 41 7.15 17.65 14.19
C GLU A 41 5.75 17.00 14.21
N GLY A 42 5.66 15.79 14.78
CA GLY A 42 4.54 14.86 14.63
C GLY A 42 4.15 14.20 15.96
N ASP A 43 2.95 13.63 15.96
CA ASP A 43 2.29 13.05 17.13
C ASP A 43 3.12 11.93 17.78
N ALA A 44 3.36 11.98 19.09
CA ALA A 44 4.25 11.04 19.78
C ALA A 44 3.77 9.57 19.73
N ILE A 45 2.50 9.35 19.35
CA ILE A 45 1.94 8.01 19.09
C ILE A 45 2.30 7.51 17.68
N ILE A 46 2.40 8.40 16.69
CA ILE A 46 2.80 8.05 15.32
C ILE A 46 4.28 7.64 15.29
N ASP A 47 5.12 8.18 16.18
CA ASP A 47 6.51 7.75 16.37
C ASP A 47 6.67 6.26 16.77
N LEU A 48 5.59 5.59 17.18
CA LEU A 48 5.56 4.16 17.47
C LEU A 48 5.25 3.30 16.23
N ALA A 49 4.70 3.88 15.15
CA ALA A 49 4.52 3.17 13.90
C ALA A 49 5.91 2.91 13.30
N THR A 50 6.19 1.65 12.98
CA THR A 50 7.51 1.23 12.47
C THR A 50 7.51 0.85 11.00
N GLN A 51 6.32 0.91 10.39
CA GLN A 51 6.07 0.37 9.07
C GLN A 51 6.34 1.39 7.95
N PHE A 52 6.34 2.69 8.22
CA PHE A 52 6.52 3.70 7.18
C PHE A 52 7.32 4.90 7.69
N ASP A 53 7.94 5.60 6.75
CA ASP A 53 8.42 6.97 6.91
C ASP A 53 7.74 7.85 5.85
N ASP A 54 7.33 9.07 6.23
CA ASP A 54 6.64 10.01 5.32
C ASP A 54 7.45 10.29 4.04
N GLY A 55 8.77 10.13 4.12
CA GLY A 55 9.70 10.35 3.02
C GLY A 55 9.69 9.26 1.94
N ASP A 56 9.19 8.07 2.25
CA ASP A 56 9.38 6.85 1.44
C ASP A 56 8.36 6.69 0.32
N ARG A 57 7.31 7.53 0.29
CA ARG A 57 6.28 7.51 -0.75
C ARG A 57 6.80 7.84 -2.15
N TRP A 58 6.01 7.49 -3.16
CA TRP A 58 6.24 7.96 -4.54
C TRP A 58 6.23 9.49 -4.64
N ARG A 59 7.25 10.02 -5.33
CA ARG A 59 7.40 11.46 -5.62
C ARG A 59 7.38 11.81 -7.11
N ARG A 60 7.47 10.78 -7.96
CA ARG A 60 7.56 10.91 -9.41
C ARG A 60 6.98 9.67 -10.08
N THR A 61 6.01 9.88 -10.97
CA THR A 61 5.35 8.82 -11.74
C THR A 61 5.31 9.20 -13.23
N ALA A 62 4.97 8.25 -14.09
CA ALA A 62 4.92 8.45 -15.54
C ALA A 62 3.79 9.37 -15.99
N THR A 63 2.72 9.44 -15.21
CA THR A 63 1.48 10.16 -15.54
C THR A 63 1.58 11.65 -15.28
N PHE A 64 2.54 12.09 -14.44
CA PHE A 64 2.76 13.49 -14.13
C PHE A 64 4.09 14.01 -14.68
N ASN A 65 3.99 14.95 -15.61
CA ASN A 65 5.08 15.54 -16.38
C ASN A 65 5.59 16.89 -15.82
N SER A 66 5.05 17.36 -14.69
CA SER A 66 5.63 18.45 -13.90
C SER A 66 6.58 17.89 -12.84
N PHE A 67 7.67 18.62 -12.59
CA PHE A 67 8.90 18.07 -12.01
C PHE A 67 8.81 17.43 -10.61
N PHE A 68 7.73 17.55 -9.86
CA PHE A 68 7.54 16.89 -8.58
C PHE A 68 6.04 16.72 -8.37
N GLU A 69 5.55 15.51 -8.11
CA GLU A 69 4.38 15.42 -7.23
C GLU A 69 4.84 16.05 -5.91
N ARG A 70 4.03 16.92 -5.31
CA ARG A 70 4.38 17.42 -3.99
C ARG A 70 4.46 16.20 -3.09
N ALA A 71 5.62 15.99 -2.48
CA ALA A 71 5.80 14.95 -1.46
C ALA A 71 5.14 15.41 -0.16
N GLU A 72 3.87 15.80 -0.28
CA GLU A 72 2.99 16.15 0.82
C GLU A 72 2.38 14.85 1.31
N GLN A 73 2.15 14.77 2.60
CA GLN A 73 1.50 13.63 3.19
C GLN A 73 0.03 13.53 2.76
N GLY A 74 -0.59 12.35 2.80
CA GLY A 74 -2.00 12.20 2.40
C GLY A 74 -2.30 12.39 0.90
N LEU A 75 -1.40 12.98 0.12
CA LEU A 75 -1.71 13.29 -1.28
C LEU A 75 -1.82 11.98 -2.11
N PRO A 76 -2.85 11.79 -2.94
CA PRO A 76 -2.99 10.62 -3.77
C PRO A 76 -2.02 10.62 -4.94
N THR A 77 -1.70 9.41 -5.40
CA THR A 77 -0.79 9.19 -6.53
C THR A 77 -1.44 8.31 -7.59
N THR A 78 -0.99 8.45 -8.84
CA THR A 78 -1.40 7.56 -9.94
C THR A 78 -0.19 6.82 -10.47
N LEU A 79 -0.24 5.49 -10.41
CA LEU A 79 0.85 4.60 -10.80
C LEU A 79 0.44 3.76 -12.00
N LEU A 80 1.31 3.71 -13.01
CA LEU A 80 1.20 2.71 -14.06
C LEU A 80 1.77 1.38 -13.53
N TRP A 81 1.07 0.28 -13.73
CA TRP A 81 1.59 -1.06 -13.44
C TRP A 81 1.58 -1.94 -14.69
N GLY A 82 2.53 -2.85 -14.80
CA GLY A 82 2.65 -3.73 -15.96
C GLY A 82 3.61 -4.89 -15.74
N PHE A 83 3.72 -5.78 -16.73
CA PHE A 83 4.59 -6.95 -16.66
C PHE A 83 5.86 -6.74 -17.49
N MET A 84 7.00 -7.18 -16.96
CA MET A 84 8.19 -7.34 -17.78
C MET A 84 7.96 -8.47 -18.78
N ARG A 85 8.34 -8.26 -20.04
CA ARG A 85 8.27 -9.35 -21.03
C ARG A 85 9.23 -10.46 -20.66
N ASP A 86 8.86 -11.71 -20.94
CA ASP A 86 9.79 -12.82 -20.80
C ASP A 86 11.07 -12.55 -21.63
N GLY A 87 12.22 -12.86 -21.03
CA GLY A 87 13.55 -12.53 -21.54
C GLY A 87 14.08 -11.15 -21.15
N THR A 88 13.27 -10.28 -20.52
CA THR A 88 13.75 -8.99 -19.98
C THR A 88 14.82 -9.24 -18.95
N ARG A 89 16.02 -8.65 -19.14
CA ARG A 89 17.16 -8.92 -18.25
C ARG A 89 16.95 -8.32 -16.87
N ILE A 90 16.93 -9.17 -15.85
CA ILE A 90 16.90 -8.84 -14.42
C ILE A 90 18.28 -9.19 -13.84
N GLU A 91 18.98 -8.20 -13.30
CA GLU A 91 20.21 -8.47 -12.54
C GLU A 91 19.88 -9.15 -11.21
N GLY A 92 20.80 -9.95 -10.70
CA GLY A 92 20.62 -10.59 -9.39
C GLY A 92 20.75 -9.57 -8.26
N PHE A 93 19.93 -9.71 -7.23
CA PHE A 93 19.91 -8.79 -6.09
C PHE A 93 20.04 -9.50 -4.73
N ASN A 94 19.40 -10.64 -4.57
CA ASN A 94 19.32 -11.46 -3.36
C ASN A 94 20.33 -12.63 -3.36
N GLY A 95 21.42 -12.51 -4.13
CA GLY A 95 22.42 -13.57 -4.30
C GLY A 95 22.11 -14.58 -5.41
N GLU A 96 20.96 -14.46 -6.06
CA GLU A 96 20.58 -15.19 -7.26
C GLU A 96 21.35 -14.68 -8.51
N PRO A 97 21.56 -15.50 -9.54
CA PRO A 97 22.22 -15.06 -10.76
C PRO A 97 21.32 -14.13 -11.60
N THR A 98 21.96 -13.26 -12.39
CA THR A 98 21.26 -12.50 -13.45
C THR A 98 20.58 -13.46 -14.41
N SER A 99 19.31 -13.20 -14.72
CA SER A 99 18.55 -14.00 -15.68
C SER A 99 17.57 -13.12 -16.48
N GLY A 100 16.90 -13.71 -17.46
CA GLY A 100 15.77 -13.06 -18.12
C GLY A 100 14.49 -13.38 -17.35
N SER A 101 13.53 -12.45 -17.33
CA SER A 101 12.23 -12.74 -16.72
C SER A 101 11.59 -13.95 -17.40
N ASP A 102 10.92 -14.79 -16.63
CA ASP A 102 10.11 -15.92 -17.11
C ASP A 102 8.73 -15.98 -16.43
N LEU A 103 8.29 -14.85 -15.84
CA LEU A 103 7.06 -14.78 -15.06
C LEU A 103 5.81 -15.08 -15.89
N ILE A 104 5.74 -14.59 -17.13
CA ILE A 104 4.54 -14.77 -17.96
C ILE A 104 4.41 -16.25 -18.32
N ALA A 105 5.48 -16.87 -18.84
CA ALA A 105 5.53 -18.31 -19.11
C ALA A 105 5.24 -19.16 -17.86
N PHE A 106 5.81 -18.79 -16.71
CA PHE A 106 5.58 -19.48 -15.43
C PHE A 106 4.10 -19.45 -15.02
N LEU A 107 3.46 -18.29 -15.09
CA LEU A 107 2.04 -18.15 -14.75
C LEU A 107 1.13 -18.81 -15.78
N ASP A 108 1.51 -18.78 -17.06
CA ASP A 108 0.79 -19.51 -18.11
C ASP A 108 0.79 -21.01 -17.85
N GLU A 109 1.91 -21.58 -17.42
CA GLU A 109 2.01 -22.99 -17.02
C GLU A 109 1.12 -23.30 -15.80
N ILE A 110 1.16 -22.46 -14.76
CA ILE A 110 0.36 -22.69 -13.52
C ILE A 110 -1.15 -22.64 -13.79
N TYR A 111 -1.59 -21.80 -14.72
CA TYR A 111 -3.01 -21.56 -15.00
C TYR A 111 -3.49 -22.21 -16.31
N ASP A 112 -2.73 -23.17 -16.85
CA ASP A 112 -3.05 -23.96 -18.05
C ASP A 112 -3.43 -23.08 -19.26
N VAL A 113 -2.62 -22.06 -19.57
CA VAL A 113 -2.87 -21.16 -20.70
C VAL A 113 -2.20 -21.65 -21.98
N ASP A 114 -2.99 -22.18 -22.91
CA ASP A 114 -2.50 -22.80 -24.16
C ASP A 114 -2.10 -21.79 -25.26
N ASP A 115 -2.83 -20.68 -25.40
CA ASP A 115 -2.58 -19.59 -26.35
C ASP A 115 -3.25 -18.32 -25.85
N GLY A 116 -2.53 -17.48 -25.12
CA GLY A 116 -3.12 -16.23 -24.64
C GLY A 116 -2.55 -14.98 -25.31
N GLY A 117 -1.94 -15.13 -26.50
CA GLY A 117 -1.50 -14.02 -27.35
C GLY A 117 -0.67 -12.93 -26.65
N ASP A 118 -0.68 -11.74 -27.26
CA ASP A 118 0.01 -10.54 -26.74
C ASP A 118 -0.82 -9.78 -25.68
N ASP A 119 -2.14 -10.03 -25.61
CA ASP A 119 -3.04 -9.36 -24.67
C ASP A 119 -3.12 -10.13 -23.35
N LEU A 120 -2.25 -9.75 -22.41
CA LEU A 120 -2.18 -10.36 -21.08
C LEU A 120 -3.47 -10.22 -20.28
N THR A 121 -4.36 -9.26 -20.61
CA THR A 121 -5.62 -9.07 -19.86
C THR A 121 -6.60 -10.25 -20.02
N THR A 122 -6.38 -11.09 -21.04
CA THR A 122 -7.16 -12.29 -21.30
C THR A 122 -6.71 -13.49 -20.46
N ARG A 123 -5.57 -13.40 -19.79
CA ARG A 123 -4.98 -14.49 -19.01
C ARG A 123 -5.72 -14.68 -17.68
N PRO A 124 -6.04 -15.91 -17.24
CA PRO A 124 -6.75 -16.15 -15.98
C PRO A 124 -6.05 -15.54 -14.76
N TRP A 125 -4.72 -15.62 -14.72
CA TRP A 125 -3.89 -15.09 -13.64
C TRP A 125 -3.86 -13.55 -13.60
N PHE A 126 -4.14 -12.86 -14.71
CA PHE A 126 -4.15 -11.39 -14.76
C PHE A 126 -5.14 -10.80 -13.73
N SER A 127 -6.30 -11.45 -13.58
CA SER A 127 -7.32 -11.06 -12.61
C SER A 127 -6.85 -11.10 -11.15
N VAL A 128 -5.84 -11.91 -10.83
CA VAL A 128 -5.27 -11.98 -9.48
C VAL A 128 -4.46 -10.72 -9.18
N PHE A 129 -3.64 -10.26 -10.13
CA PHE A 129 -2.88 -9.01 -10.05
C PHE A 129 -3.80 -7.80 -10.09
N GLN A 130 -4.69 -7.71 -11.08
CA GLN A 130 -5.68 -6.64 -11.16
C GLN A 130 -6.46 -6.51 -9.85
N GLY A 131 -6.91 -7.63 -9.30
CA GLY A 131 -7.60 -7.61 -8.02
C GLY A 131 -6.76 -7.11 -6.85
N ALA A 132 -5.44 -7.35 -6.83
CA ALA A 132 -4.52 -6.83 -5.81
C ALA A 132 -4.46 -5.31 -5.85
N PHE A 133 -4.21 -4.75 -7.05
CA PHE A 133 -4.20 -3.31 -7.27
C PHE A 133 -5.56 -2.67 -7.01
N ASP A 134 -6.67 -3.30 -7.45
CA ASP A 134 -8.03 -2.82 -7.19
C ASP A 134 -8.34 -2.77 -5.70
N HIS A 135 -7.87 -3.75 -4.92
CA HIS A 135 -8.09 -3.78 -3.48
C HIS A 135 -7.38 -2.63 -2.78
N ILE A 136 -6.10 -2.42 -3.06
CA ILE A 136 -5.32 -1.30 -2.52
C ILE A 136 -5.94 0.04 -2.94
N ALA A 137 -6.32 0.19 -4.21
CA ALA A 137 -6.98 1.41 -4.70
C ALA A 137 -8.36 1.63 -4.08
N SER A 138 -9.07 0.57 -3.65
CA SER A 138 -10.37 0.73 -3.00
C SER A 138 -10.29 1.25 -1.56
N LEU A 139 -9.09 1.24 -0.97
CA LEU A 139 -8.86 1.58 0.44
C LEU A 139 -8.02 2.84 0.62
N THR A 140 -7.28 3.25 -0.41
CA THR A 140 -6.27 4.33 -0.37
C THR A 140 -6.50 5.34 -1.49
N GLY A 141 -5.77 6.45 -1.46
CA GLY A 141 -5.71 7.47 -2.50
C GLY A 141 -4.93 7.04 -3.75
N ILE A 142 -4.45 5.80 -3.83
CA ILE A 142 -3.70 5.33 -4.99
C ILE A 142 -4.64 4.96 -6.15
N THR A 143 -4.31 5.45 -7.34
CA THR A 143 -4.96 5.05 -8.60
C THR A 143 -4.00 4.20 -9.44
N TYR A 144 -4.45 3.02 -9.87
CA TYR A 144 -3.67 2.13 -10.72
C TYR A 144 -4.21 2.14 -12.15
N ILE A 145 -3.29 2.21 -13.12
CA ILE A 145 -3.61 2.09 -14.54
C ILE A 145 -2.70 1.02 -15.13
N TYR A 146 -3.29 0.02 -15.78
CA TYR A 146 -2.49 -1.01 -16.46
C TYR A 146 -1.83 -0.44 -17.72
N GLU A 147 -0.51 -0.62 -17.83
CA GLU A 147 0.29 -0.30 -19.01
C GLU A 147 0.66 -1.60 -19.74
N PRO A 148 0.04 -1.90 -20.90
CA PRO A 148 0.28 -3.14 -21.63
C PRO A 148 1.63 -3.16 -22.36
N ASN A 149 2.30 -2.02 -22.53
CA ASN A 149 3.59 -1.96 -23.21
C ASN A 149 4.76 -2.11 -22.24
N ASP A 150 5.76 -2.85 -22.70
CA ASP A 150 7.07 -2.93 -22.06
C ASP A 150 8.14 -2.91 -23.15
N ASP A 151 9.16 -2.08 -22.97
CA ASP A 151 10.25 -1.88 -23.91
C ASP A 151 11.45 -2.82 -23.64
N GLY A 152 11.30 -3.76 -22.70
CA GLY A 152 12.33 -4.72 -22.32
C GLY A 152 13.54 -4.07 -21.65
N ALA A 153 13.37 -2.86 -21.11
CA ALA A 153 14.46 -2.18 -20.43
C ALA A 153 14.92 -2.98 -19.22
N ARG A 154 16.22 -3.27 -19.16
CA ARG A 154 16.80 -4.08 -18.07
C ARG A 154 16.53 -3.49 -16.69
N LEU A 155 16.35 -4.35 -15.70
CA LEU A 155 16.35 -4.00 -14.29
C LEU A 155 17.74 -4.26 -13.69
N SER A 156 18.31 -3.26 -13.03
CA SER A 156 19.65 -3.32 -12.42
C SER A 156 19.84 -2.27 -11.34
N ASN A 157 20.83 -2.47 -10.46
CA ASN A 157 21.21 -1.48 -9.44
C ASN A 157 21.59 -0.10 -10.03
N PHE A 158 22.05 -0.04 -11.28
CA PHE A 158 22.54 1.18 -11.92
C PHE A 158 21.65 1.71 -13.05
N SER A 159 20.55 1.00 -13.36
CA SER A 159 19.58 1.40 -14.38
C SER A 159 18.20 0.94 -13.94
N ARG A 160 17.45 1.92 -13.44
CA ARG A 160 16.05 1.82 -13.00
C ARG A 160 15.23 2.74 -13.90
N PRO A 161 14.77 2.22 -15.05
CA PRO A 161 14.24 3.06 -16.10
C PRO A 161 12.84 3.56 -15.71
N SER A 162 12.67 4.86 -15.48
CA SER A 162 11.38 5.44 -15.05
C SER A 162 10.24 5.09 -16.00
N GLY A 163 9.02 4.95 -15.46
CA GLY A 163 7.82 4.74 -16.26
C GLY A 163 7.61 5.83 -17.32
N ARG A 164 6.93 5.45 -18.40
CA ARG A 164 6.57 6.28 -19.55
C ARG A 164 5.26 5.78 -20.14
N VAL A 165 4.22 6.62 -20.10
CA VAL A 165 2.90 6.33 -20.69
C VAL A 165 3.05 5.85 -22.14
N GLY A 166 2.40 4.73 -22.44
CA GLY A 166 2.39 4.07 -23.74
C GLY A 166 3.68 3.30 -24.08
N LEU A 167 4.59 3.13 -23.13
CA LEU A 167 5.88 2.48 -23.37
C LEU A 167 6.34 1.56 -22.23
N ARG A 168 6.20 1.99 -20.97
CA ARG A 168 6.66 1.26 -19.80
C ARG A 168 5.93 1.71 -18.53
N ALA A 169 5.53 0.77 -17.69
CA ALA A 169 4.92 1.04 -16.39
C ALA A 169 5.88 1.73 -15.39
N ASP A 170 5.31 2.34 -14.35
CA ASP A 170 6.07 2.82 -13.18
C ASP A 170 6.50 1.63 -12.32
N ILE A 171 5.55 0.73 -12.05
CA ILE A 171 5.74 -0.55 -11.35
C ILE A 171 5.78 -1.66 -12.39
N ARG A 172 6.91 -2.35 -12.51
CA ARG A 172 7.02 -3.52 -13.39
C ARG A 172 7.16 -4.78 -12.57
N ILE A 173 6.39 -5.77 -12.95
CA ILE A 173 6.36 -7.08 -12.31
C ILE A 173 7.07 -8.06 -13.22
N GLY A 174 8.20 -8.57 -12.75
CA GLY A 174 8.94 -9.65 -13.38
C GLY A 174 9.06 -10.83 -12.43
N GLY A 175 9.82 -11.83 -12.86
CA GLY A 175 10.07 -13.03 -12.07
C GLY A 175 11.13 -13.89 -12.73
N HIS A 176 11.91 -14.56 -11.90
CA HIS A 176 12.89 -15.56 -12.28
C HIS A 176 13.25 -16.43 -11.07
N TYR A 177 14.00 -17.50 -11.29
CA TYR A 177 14.51 -18.34 -10.20
C TYR A 177 15.39 -17.52 -9.23
N ILE A 178 15.04 -17.58 -7.95
CA ILE A 178 15.81 -17.01 -6.83
C ILE A 178 16.45 -18.13 -6.01
N ASP A 179 15.65 -18.86 -5.23
CA ASP A 179 16.13 -19.96 -4.38
C ASP A 179 15.24 -21.22 -4.45
N GLY A 180 13.99 -21.09 -4.89
CA GLY A 180 13.07 -22.17 -5.20
C GLY A 180 12.35 -22.76 -3.99
N ASP A 181 11.65 -23.88 -4.20
CA ASP A 181 10.71 -24.46 -3.23
C ASP A 181 11.35 -25.09 -1.95
N SER A 182 12.66 -25.02 -1.73
CA SER A 182 13.35 -25.72 -0.62
C SER A 182 14.51 -24.94 -0.01
N GLY A 183 14.70 -25.02 1.30
CA GLY A 183 15.75 -24.28 2.02
C GLY A 183 15.21 -22.97 2.59
N SER A 184 16.00 -21.90 2.56
CA SER A 184 15.44 -20.54 2.65
C SER A 184 14.57 -20.33 1.42
N ASN A 185 13.29 -19.98 1.61
CA ASN A 185 12.30 -19.95 0.53
C ASN A 185 11.78 -18.51 0.41
N THR A 186 12.47 -17.73 -0.42
CA THR A 186 12.10 -16.37 -0.79
C THR A 186 10.99 -16.47 -1.84
N LEU A 187 9.82 -15.90 -1.55
CA LEU A 187 8.70 -15.95 -2.50
C LEU A 187 8.80 -14.87 -3.56
N ALA A 188 9.29 -13.69 -3.18
CA ALA A 188 9.45 -12.53 -4.02
C ALA A 188 10.28 -11.47 -3.27
N TYR A 189 10.60 -10.39 -3.99
CA TYR A 189 11.05 -9.13 -3.42
C TYR A 189 10.55 -7.95 -4.23
N ASN A 190 10.44 -6.79 -3.58
CA ASN A 190 10.08 -5.53 -4.22
C ASN A 190 11.11 -4.44 -3.92
N PHE A 191 11.28 -3.54 -4.88
CA PHE A 191 12.05 -2.31 -4.69
C PHE A 191 11.17 -1.21 -4.09
N ALA A 192 11.73 -0.40 -3.19
CA ALA A 192 11.05 0.78 -2.67
C ALA A 192 10.77 1.82 -3.79
N PRO A 193 9.87 2.79 -3.58
CA PRO A 193 9.55 3.83 -4.57
C PRO A 193 10.76 4.56 -5.14
N GLU A 194 11.74 4.94 -4.32
CA GLU A 194 12.99 5.60 -4.77
C GLU A 194 13.85 4.71 -5.69
N SER A 195 13.66 3.40 -5.59
CA SER A 195 14.33 2.39 -6.41
C SER A 195 13.47 1.90 -7.57
N GLY A 196 12.31 2.54 -7.81
CA GLY A 196 11.46 2.32 -8.96
C GLY A 196 10.30 1.35 -8.74
N GLY A 197 10.10 0.81 -7.53
CA GLY A 197 8.88 0.06 -7.22
C GLY A 197 8.70 -1.31 -7.89
N ASP A 198 9.66 -1.75 -8.71
CA ASP A 198 9.56 -3.02 -9.45
C ASP A 198 9.47 -4.23 -8.50
N MET A 199 8.73 -5.25 -8.92
CA MET A 199 8.52 -6.52 -8.19
C MET A 199 9.19 -7.66 -8.92
N ILE A 200 9.83 -8.58 -8.20
CA ILE A 200 10.39 -9.82 -8.74
C ILE A 200 9.86 -11.01 -7.95
N ILE A 201 9.11 -11.88 -8.63
CA ILE A 201 8.55 -13.11 -8.05
C ILE A 201 9.49 -14.29 -8.31
N ASP A 202 9.71 -15.14 -7.31
CA ASP A 202 10.50 -16.36 -7.50
C ASP A 202 9.71 -17.41 -8.29
N THR A 203 10.07 -17.58 -9.56
CA THR A 203 9.46 -18.61 -10.42
C THR A 203 9.97 -20.02 -10.12
N GLY A 204 10.93 -20.17 -9.21
CA GLY A 204 11.32 -21.45 -8.61
C GLY A 204 10.33 -22.02 -7.60
N ASN A 205 9.34 -21.22 -7.16
CA ASN A 205 8.39 -21.57 -6.10
C ASN A 205 7.08 -22.20 -6.63
N THR A 206 7.23 -23.18 -7.53
CA THR A 206 6.13 -23.85 -8.25
C THR A 206 5.10 -24.48 -7.32
N SER A 207 5.53 -25.11 -6.22
CA SER A 207 4.63 -25.77 -5.26
C SER A 207 3.81 -24.77 -4.47
N PHE A 208 4.36 -23.58 -4.21
CA PHE A 208 3.66 -22.51 -3.52
C PHE A 208 2.67 -21.80 -4.45
N PHE A 209 3.12 -21.30 -5.59
CA PHE A 209 2.29 -20.54 -6.52
C PHE A 209 1.30 -21.41 -7.31
N GLY A 210 1.62 -22.69 -7.52
CA GLY A 210 0.72 -23.68 -8.12
C GLY A 210 -0.54 -23.98 -7.29
N LYS A 211 -0.60 -23.53 -6.02
CA LYS A 211 -1.80 -23.64 -5.19
C LYS A 211 -2.76 -22.49 -5.44
N THR A 212 -3.57 -22.63 -6.50
CA THR A 212 -4.57 -21.64 -6.93
C THR A 212 -5.90 -21.70 -6.15
N THR A 213 -5.97 -22.52 -5.10
CA THR A 213 -7.14 -22.61 -4.19
C THR A 213 -7.45 -21.26 -3.54
N LEU A 214 -8.72 -21.07 -3.15
CA LEU A 214 -9.21 -19.81 -2.60
C LEU A 214 -8.89 -18.63 -3.53
N ASN A 215 -9.18 -18.73 -4.84
CA ASN A 215 -8.88 -17.69 -5.83
C ASN A 215 -7.42 -17.18 -5.71
N SER A 216 -6.48 -18.13 -5.76
CA SER A 216 -5.04 -17.90 -5.73
C SER A 216 -4.57 -17.01 -4.58
N ILE A 217 -5.04 -17.28 -3.35
CA ILE A 217 -4.68 -16.49 -2.16
C ILE A 217 -3.17 -16.36 -1.95
N ASN A 218 -2.41 -17.38 -2.33
CA ASN A 218 -0.94 -17.37 -2.25
C ASN A 218 -0.35 -16.27 -3.12
N LEU A 219 -0.59 -16.34 -4.44
CA LEU A 219 -0.12 -15.31 -5.37
C LEU A 219 -0.70 -13.94 -5.01
N ARG A 220 -1.99 -13.89 -4.63
CA ARG A 220 -2.66 -12.65 -4.27
C ARG A 220 -1.98 -11.91 -3.10
N ASN A 221 -1.74 -12.61 -1.99
CA ASN A 221 -1.15 -11.99 -0.81
C ASN A 221 0.33 -11.68 -1.02
N VAL A 222 1.08 -12.49 -1.78
CA VAL A 222 2.45 -12.13 -2.18
C VAL A 222 2.45 -10.82 -2.98
N VAL A 223 1.60 -10.72 -4.00
CA VAL A 223 1.54 -9.50 -4.82
C VAL A 223 1.15 -8.28 -3.99
N GLU A 224 0.14 -8.36 -3.13
CA GLU A 224 -0.22 -7.22 -2.27
C GLU A 224 0.90 -6.88 -1.25
N HIS A 225 1.53 -7.88 -0.63
CA HIS A 225 2.60 -7.69 0.34
C HIS A 225 3.84 -7.03 -0.29
N GLU A 226 4.31 -7.58 -1.40
CA GLU A 226 5.46 -7.02 -2.12
C GLU A 226 5.14 -5.63 -2.65
N HIS A 227 3.93 -5.42 -3.15
CA HIS A 227 3.56 -4.12 -3.64
C HIS A 227 3.48 -3.06 -2.52
N CYS A 228 3.15 -3.43 -1.28
CA CYS A 228 3.27 -2.53 -0.14
C CYS A 228 4.73 -2.06 0.10
N HIS A 229 5.74 -2.91 -0.09
CA HIS A 229 7.14 -2.45 -0.16
C HIS A 229 7.36 -1.47 -1.31
N GLY A 230 6.77 -1.74 -2.48
CA GLY A 230 6.70 -0.85 -3.64
C GLY A 230 5.94 0.46 -3.42
N LEU A 231 5.27 0.60 -2.26
CA LEU A 231 4.58 1.81 -1.82
C LEU A 231 5.29 2.49 -0.64
N GLY A 232 6.40 1.94 -0.14
CA GLY A 232 7.18 2.53 0.95
C GLY A 232 6.89 1.93 2.32
N LEU A 233 6.21 0.79 2.40
CA LEU A 233 6.05 0.08 3.67
C LEU A 233 7.23 -0.86 3.95
N SER A 234 7.67 -0.90 5.19
CA SER A 234 8.59 -1.89 5.76
C SER A 234 7.81 -3.07 6.33
N HIS A 235 8.52 -4.13 6.70
CA HIS A 235 7.92 -5.19 7.48
C HIS A 235 7.50 -4.70 8.87
N VAL A 236 6.45 -5.32 9.39
CA VAL A 236 5.94 -5.10 10.75
C VAL A 236 5.97 -6.42 11.52
N CYS A 237 6.34 -6.35 12.79
CA CYS A 237 6.31 -7.45 13.74
C CYS A 237 5.19 -7.22 14.78
N PRO A 238 4.73 -8.26 15.50
CA PRO A 238 5.20 -9.65 15.50
C PRO A 238 4.76 -10.49 14.30
N ILE A 239 5.39 -11.67 14.16
CA ILE A 239 4.94 -12.74 13.28
C ILE A 239 3.85 -13.55 13.99
N ASN A 240 2.59 -13.14 13.88
CA ASN A 240 1.44 -13.80 14.50
C ASN A 240 0.23 -13.94 13.56
N GLU A 241 0.45 -13.72 12.26
CA GLU A 241 -0.50 -13.84 11.16
C GLU A 241 -1.72 -12.91 11.29
N THR A 242 -1.48 -11.67 11.71
CA THR A 242 -2.49 -10.61 11.88
C THR A 242 -2.34 -9.43 10.92
N LYS A 243 -1.16 -9.23 10.31
CA LYS A 243 -0.87 -8.10 9.41
C LYS A 243 -0.30 -8.58 8.08
N LEU A 244 -0.61 -7.92 6.97
CA LEU A 244 -0.12 -8.37 5.67
C LEU A 244 1.40 -8.24 5.59
N MET A 245 1.96 -7.16 6.12
CA MET A 245 3.40 -6.86 6.07
C MET A 245 4.22 -7.56 7.15
N GLU A 246 3.70 -8.61 7.77
CA GLU A 246 4.55 -9.52 8.51
C GLU A 246 5.55 -10.20 7.56
N PRO A 247 6.79 -10.48 7.99
CA PRO A 247 7.81 -11.09 7.13
C PRO A 247 7.47 -12.45 6.49
N PHE A 248 6.37 -13.07 6.91
CA PHE A 248 5.89 -14.35 6.41
C PHE A 248 4.45 -14.20 5.90
N ILE A 249 4.18 -14.64 4.67
CA ILE A 249 2.83 -14.55 4.10
C ILE A 249 1.82 -15.32 4.94
N SER A 250 0.84 -14.60 5.49
CA SER A 250 -0.35 -15.21 6.06
C SER A 250 -1.34 -15.62 4.97
N ARG A 251 -2.03 -16.74 5.19
CA ARG A 251 -3.18 -17.18 4.38
C ARG A 251 -4.50 -17.11 5.16
N ARG A 252 -4.50 -16.50 6.35
CA ARG A 252 -5.67 -16.42 7.24
C ARG A 252 -6.66 -15.33 6.83
N PHE A 253 -6.17 -14.36 6.07
CA PHE A 253 -6.93 -13.26 5.49
C PHE A 253 -6.44 -13.01 4.06
N ARG A 254 -7.14 -12.13 3.34
CA ARG A 254 -6.76 -11.67 2.01
C ARG A 254 -6.42 -10.19 2.08
N GLY A 255 -5.24 -9.84 1.59
CA GLY A 255 -4.81 -8.46 1.37
C GLY A 255 -4.62 -7.63 2.65
N LEU A 256 -4.58 -6.31 2.46
CA LEU A 256 -4.30 -5.32 3.50
C LEU A 256 -5.13 -5.51 4.78
N GLN A 257 -4.47 -5.39 5.93
CA GLN A 257 -5.06 -5.34 7.27
C GLN A 257 -5.04 -3.89 7.79
N LEU A 258 -5.50 -3.69 9.03
CA LEU A 258 -5.75 -2.36 9.59
C LEU A 258 -4.50 -1.46 9.60
N ASP A 259 -3.36 -1.99 10.03
CA ASP A 259 -2.07 -1.27 10.00
C ASP A 259 -1.64 -0.93 8.59
N ASP A 260 -1.75 -1.88 7.67
CA ASP A 260 -1.33 -1.67 6.28
C ASP A 260 -2.17 -0.55 5.65
N ILE A 261 -3.49 -0.52 5.91
CA ILE A 261 -4.40 0.54 5.45
C ILE A 261 -4.05 1.87 6.10
N PHE A 262 -3.85 1.89 7.42
CA PHE A 262 -3.49 3.11 8.15
C PHE A 262 -2.20 3.72 7.60
N SER A 263 -1.14 2.92 7.44
CA SER A 263 0.16 3.37 6.94
C SER A 263 0.07 3.84 5.49
N LEU A 264 -0.67 3.15 4.63
CA LEU A 264 -0.84 3.61 3.24
C LEU A 264 -1.70 4.86 3.13
N ASN A 265 -2.73 5.02 3.96
CA ASN A 265 -3.51 6.26 3.99
C ASN A 265 -2.69 7.42 4.52
N ARG A 266 -1.83 7.18 5.51
CA ARG A 266 -0.87 8.15 5.99
C ARG A 266 0.12 8.56 4.90
N LEU A 267 0.48 7.68 3.96
CA LEU A 267 1.37 8.02 2.85
C LEU A 267 0.66 8.58 1.61
N TYR A 268 -0.59 8.20 1.33
CA TYR A 268 -1.25 8.42 0.04
C TYR A 268 -2.69 8.90 0.13
N GLY A 269 -3.21 9.15 1.33
CA GLY A 269 -4.60 9.53 1.58
C GLY A 269 -5.54 8.35 1.48
N ASP A 270 -6.81 8.59 1.78
CA ASP A 270 -7.85 7.60 1.60
C ASP A 270 -8.46 7.63 0.18
N TYR A 271 -9.49 6.82 -0.02
CA TYR A 271 -10.19 6.68 -1.30
C TYR A 271 -10.73 8.01 -1.86
N TYR A 272 -11.17 8.95 -1.01
CA TYR A 272 -11.83 10.18 -1.42
C TYR A 272 -10.89 11.35 -1.72
N GLU A 273 -9.61 11.22 -1.39
CA GLU A 273 -8.60 12.20 -1.82
C GLU A 273 -8.44 12.27 -3.36
N LYS A 274 -8.98 11.30 -4.11
CA LYS A 274 -8.86 11.20 -5.58
C LYS A 274 -9.70 12.22 -6.38
N VAL A 275 -9.93 13.41 -5.85
CA VAL A 275 -10.83 14.40 -6.46
C VAL A 275 -10.08 15.45 -7.28
N HIS A 276 -10.70 15.85 -8.39
CA HIS A 276 -10.32 16.99 -9.22
C HIS A 276 -8.84 17.07 -9.62
N ARG A 277 -8.28 18.29 -9.71
CA ARG A 277 -6.90 18.57 -10.14
C ARG A 277 -5.94 18.68 -8.96
N ASP A 278 -6.45 19.11 -7.82
CA ASP A 278 -5.65 19.33 -6.61
C ASP A 278 -5.36 17.99 -5.91
N ARG A 279 -6.18 16.96 -6.19
CA ARG A 279 -6.00 15.59 -5.69
C ARG A 279 -6.12 15.58 -4.17
N ASP A 280 -7.13 16.25 -3.63
CA ASP A 280 -7.46 16.23 -2.20
C ASP A 280 -8.91 16.73 -2.01
N ASN A 281 -9.58 16.32 -0.93
CA ASN A 281 -10.87 16.90 -0.56
C ASN A 281 -10.80 17.93 0.58
N ASP A 282 -9.64 18.57 0.75
CA ASP A 282 -9.29 19.46 1.87
C ASP A 282 -9.92 20.85 1.80
N SER A 283 -10.82 21.07 0.84
CA SER A 283 -11.50 22.36 0.67
C SER A 283 -12.97 22.19 0.28
N PRO A 284 -13.83 23.16 0.65
CA PRO A 284 -15.23 23.16 0.20
C PRO A 284 -15.37 23.13 -1.32
N GLU A 285 -14.42 23.72 -2.06
CA GLU A 285 -14.40 23.73 -3.51
C GLU A 285 -14.11 22.35 -4.13
N ASN A 286 -13.39 21.49 -3.41
CA ASN A 286 -13.03 20.13 -3.84
C ASN A 286 -13.84 19.03 -3.12
N ALA A 287 -14.91 19.42 -2.39
CA ALA A 287 -15.67 18.50 -1.56
C ALA A 287 -16.18 17.26 -2.32
N THR A 288 -16.03 16.09 -1.71
CA THR A 288 -16.50 14.82 -2.26
C THR A 288 -18.02 14.72 -2.19
N VAL A 289 -18.69 14.53 -3.33
CA VAL A 289 -20.14 14.31 -3.37
C VAL A 289 -20.49 12.92 -2.83
N LEU A 290 -21.26 12.87 -1.75
CA LEU A 290 -21.73 11.60 -1.18
C LEU A 290 -22.96 11.09 -1.93
N PRO A 291 -22.99 9.80 -2.34
CA PRO A 291 -24.11 9.23 -3.10
C PRO A 291 -25.27 8.83 -2.17
N ILE A 292 -25.90 9.81 -1.52
CA ILE A 292 -26.99 9.60 -0.56
C ILE A 292 -28.31 10.20 -1.07
N SER A 293 -29.41 9.46 -0.91
CA SER A 293 -30.77 9.93 -1.19
C SER A 293 -31.60 10.06 0.09
N VAL A 294 -32.72 10.79 0.01
CA VAL A 294 -33.68 10.91 1.12
C VAL A 294 -34.18 9.53 1.55
N GLY A 295 -34.07 9.25 2.86
CA GLY A 295 -34.50 7.99 3.46
C GLY A 295 -33.48 6.85 3.39
N GLU A 296 -32.31 7.10 2.80
CA GLU A 296 -31.21 6.13 2.76
C GLU A 296 -30.16 6.41 3.84
N THR A 297 -29.29 5.42 4.07
CA THR A 297 -28.08 5.57 4.88
C THR A 297 -26.90 5.27 3.98
N PHE A 298 -25.98 6.22 3.89
CA PHE A 298 -24.69 6.01 3.26
C PHE A 298 -23.64 5.73 4.35
N LYS A 299 -22.83 4.70 4.15
CA LYS A 299 -21.72 4.34 5.04
C LYS A 299 -20.49 4.03 4.18
N ARG A 300 -19.36 4.61 4.57
CA ARG A 300 -18.04 4.26 4.06
C ARG A 300 -17.13 3.97 5.24
N ASP A 301 -16.36 2.90 5.12
CA ASP A 301 -15.31 2.52 6.04
C ASP A 301 -13.95 2.76 5.37
N SER A 302 -12.88 2.78 6.18
CA SER A 302 -11.49 3.05 5.76
C SER A 302 -11.28 4.44 5.18
N LEU A 303 -11.94 5.43 5.79
CA LEU A 303 -11.60 6.84 5.62
C LEU A 303 -10.57 7.23 6.69
N SER A 304 -9.75 8.23 6.40
CA SER A 304 -8.69 8.68 7.30
C SER A 304 -8.53 10.18 7.24
N ILE A 305 -8.21 10.76 8.39
CA ILE A 305 -7.52 12.03 8.43
C ILE A 305 -6.02 11.69 8.44
N ASP A 306 -5.28 12.10 7.42
CA ASP A 306 -3.89 11.72 7.27
C ASP A 306 -3.00 12.43 8.30
N ASP A 307 -3.26 13.69 8.66
CA ASP A 307 -2.46 14.44 9.64
C ASP A 307 -3.26 15.44 10.51
N ASN A 308 -2.59 16.18 11.40
CA ASN A 308 -3.29 17.14 12.29
C ASN A 308 -3.80 18.41 11.58
N SER A 309 -3.51 18.59 10.30
CA SER A 309 -3.96 19.69 9.45
C SER A 309 -4.97 19.28 8.39
N ASP A 310 -5.11 17.98 8.15
CA ASP A 310 -6.07 17.41 7.21
C ASP A 310 -7.53 17.59 7.68
N ILE A 311 -8.39 17.98 6.74
CA ILE A 311 -9.80 18.29 6.94
C ILE A 311 -10.58 17.84 5.70
N ASP A 312 -11.31 16.73 5.82
CA ASP A 312 -12.19 16.28 4.75
C ASP A 312 -13.45 17.12 4.56
N PHE A 313 -13.75 17.50 3.32
CA PHE A 313 -15.03 18.09 2.93
C PHE A 313 -15.89 17.12 2.13
N TYR A 314 -17.13 16.95 2.58
CA TYR A 314 -18.15 16.14 1.92
C TYR A 314 -19.37 16.99 1.55
N GLN A 315 -19.89 16.78 0.34
CA GLN A 315 -21.05 17.50 -0.19
C GLN A 315 -22.29 16.61 -0.22
N LEU A 316 -23.39 17.14 0.34
CA LEU A 316 -24.73 16.57 0.21
C LEU A 316 -25.50 17.33 -0.88
N GLU A 317 -25.92 16.62 -1.93
CA GLU A 317 -26.65 17.23 -3.04
C GLU A 317 -28.11 16.77 -3.08
N ASN A 318 -28.97 17.63 -3.64
CA ASN A 318 -30.37 17.30 -3.97
C ASN A 318 -31.24 16.84 -2.79
N LEU A 319 -30.88 17.20 -1.55
CA LEU A 319 -31.69 16.96 -0.37
C LEU A 319 -32.67 18.13 -0.13
N PRO A 320 -33.99 17.89 0.00
CA PRO A 320 -34.96 18.95 0.24
C PRO A 320 -34.76 19.67 1.58
N ALA A 321 -35.06 20.96 1.64
CA ALA A 321 -35.11 21.73 2.88
C ALA A 321 -36.11 21.11 3.88
N GLY A 322 -35.76 21.10 5.17
CA GLY A 322 -36.53 20.43 6.21
C GLY A 322 -36.44 18.90 6.16
N THR A 323 -35.45 18.35 5.46
CA THR A 323 -35.08 16.94 5.62
C THR A 323 -34.15 16.82 6.82
N PRO A 324 -34.49 16.02 7.85
CA PRO A 324 -33.58 15.77 8.95
C PRO A 324 -32.46 14.83 8.51
N ILE A 325 -31.21 15.21 8.80
CA ILE A 325 -30.04 14.37 8.57
C ILE A 325 -29.36 14.01 9.89
N THR A 326 -28.78 12.81 9.93
CA THR A 326 -27.87 12.38 11.00
C THR A 326 -26.51 12.11 10.37
N VAL A 327 -25.47 12.71 10.92
CA VAL A 327 -24.08 12.53 10.47
C VAL A 327 -23.29 11.98 11.65
N LYS A 328 -22.50 10.94 11.39
CA LYS A 328 -21.69 10.27 12.41
C LYS A 328 -20.35 9.87 11.82
N VAL A 329 -19.29 10.15 12.56
CA VAL A 329 -17.94 9.64 12.31
C VAL A 329 -17.57 8.75 13.49
N THR A 330 -16.86 7.67 13.23
CA THR A 330 -16.46 6.72 14.28
C THR A 330 -15.01 6.36 14.05
N PRO A 331 -14.09 6.71 14.98
CA PRO A 331 -12.72 6.25 14.92
C PRO A 331 -12.66 4.72 14.80
N VAL A 332 -11.66 4.23 14.07
CA VAL A 332 -11.44 2.79 13.96
C VAL A 332 -11.05 2.22 15.33
N ALA A 333 -11.66 1.09 15.70
CA ALA A 333 -11.35 0.45 16.97
C ALA A 333 -10.03 -0.34 16.87
N THR A 334 -9.18 -0.18 17.88
CA THR A 334 -7.95 -0.98 18.01
C THR A 334 -8.30 -2.41 18.41
N PRO A 335 -7.83 -3.43 17.66
CA PRO A 335 -7.97 -4.82 18.08
C PRO A 335 -7.35 -5.07 19.46
N PRO A 336 -7.88 -5.99 20.28
CA PRO A 336 -7.24 -6.34 21.54
C PRO A 336 -5.81 -6.83 21.34
N ASP A 337 -4.91 -6.40 22.24
CA ASP A 337 -3.49 -6.78 22.23
C ASP A 337 -2.77 -6.43 20.91
N PHE A 338 -3.23 -5.36 20.23
CA PHE A 338 -2.59 -4.89 19.01
C PHE A 338 -1.22 -4.27 19.32
N VAL A 339 -0.20 -4.88 18.74
CA VAL A 339 1.19 -4.48 18.92
C VAL A 339 1.90 -4.36 17.58
N GLU A 340 2.86 -3.45 17.53
CA GLU A 340 3.77 -3.24 16.42
C GLU A 340 5.21 -3.16 16.90
N GLY A 341 6.13 -3.58 16.04
CA GLY A 341 7.55 -3.41 16.24
C GLY A 341 8.31 -3.66 14.93
N PRO A 342 9.58 -3.25 14.86
CA PRO A 342 10.35 -3.40 13.64
C PRO A 342 10.88 -4.83 13.50
N GLN A 343 11.08 -5.26 12.26
CA GLN A 343 11.96 -6.38 11.98
C GLN A 343 13.43 -5.92 12.02
N ASN A 344 14.28 -6.69 12.68
CA ASN A 344 15.71 -6.48 12.72
C ASN A 344 16.37 -6.97 11.43
N SER A 345 17.58 -6.48 11.16
CA SER A 345 18.37 -6.88 9.99
C SER A 345 18.77 -8.36 9.97
N ASP A 346 18.69 -9.07 11.10
CA ASP A 346 18.92 -10.52 11.19
C ASP A 346 17.63 -11.33 11.00
N GLY A 347 16.55 -10.68 10.58
CA GLY A 347 15.24 -11.25 10.35
C GLY A 347 14.43 -11.50 11.62
N SER A 348 15.01 -11.26 12.81
CA SER A 348 14.30 -11.38 14.08
C SER A 348 13.34 -10.20 14.30
N CYS A 349 12.35 -10.38 15.17
CA CYS A 349 11.48 -9.29 15.59
C CYS A 349 12.05 -8.60 16.84
N SER A 350 12.05 -7.26 16.82
CA SER A 350 12.37 -6.46 18.00
C SER A 350 11.21 -6.40 19.00
N ALA A 351 11.46 -5.78 20.15
CA ALA A 351 10.45 -5.60 21.18
C ALA A 351 9.21 -4.89 20.63
N GLU A 352 8.07 -5.52 20.86
CA GLU A 352 6.76 -5.07 20.42
C GLU A 352 6.24 -3.98 21.37
N SER A 353 5.54 -2.99 20.83
CA SER A 353 4.87 -1.93 21.58
C SER A 353 3.39 -1.90 21.24
N ASN A 354 2.55 -1.59 22.23
CA ASN A 354 1.12 -1.41 21.97
C ASN A 354 0.93 -0.23 21.04
N PHE A 355 0.18 -0.43 19.97
CA PHE A 355 -0.23 0.63 19.05
C PHE A 355 -1.75 0.77 19.11
N ASP A 356 -2.23 1.96 19.46
CA ASP A 356 -3.65 2.23 19.69
C ASP A 356 -4.17 3.30 18.73
N PHE A 357 -4.81 2.85 17.65
CA PHE A 357 -5.46 3.68 16.64
C PHE A 357 -6.53 4.62 17.23
N THR A 358 -7.13 4.28 18.37
CA THR A 358 -8.14 5.13 19.03
C THR A 358 -7.52 6.29 19.82
N SER A 359 -6.19 6.36 19.91
CA SER A 359 -5.47 7.38 20.67
C SER A 359 -4.72 8.41 19.81
N ILE A 360 -4.97 8.41 18.49
CA ILE A 360 -4.23 9.26 17.53
C ILE A 360 -4.93 10.62 17.35
N HIS A 361 -6.15 10.64 16.81
CA HIS A 361 -6.87 11.90 16.52
C HIS A 361 -8.19 12.02 17.27
N ASP A 362 -8.43 13.22 17.79
CA ASP A 362 -9.72 13.64 18.35
C ASP A 362 -10.57 14.26 17.22
N LEU A 363 -11.64 13.58 16.82
CA LEU A 363 -12.39 13.93 15.62
C LEU A 363 -13.41 15.05 15.88
N GLU A 364 -13.71 15.83 14.86
CA GLU A 364 -14.78 16.83 14.86
C GLU A 364 -15.61 16.70 13.59
N ILE A 365 -16.94 16.85 13.69
CA ILE A 365 -17.83 16.96 12.53
C ILE A 365 -18.47 18.34 12.52
N LYS A 366 -18.48 18.99 11.36
CA LYS A 366 -19.23 20.22 11.10
C LYS A 366 -20.21 20.03 9.95
N ILE A 367 -21.42 20.55 10.10
CA ILE A 367 -22.32 20.83 8.98
C ILE A 367 -22.13 22.29 8.64
N ILE A 368 -21.67 22.56 7.42
CA ILE A 368 -21.46 23.92 6.91
C ILE A 368 -22.48 24.26 5.83
N ALA A 369 -22.74 25.55 5.63
CA ALA A 369 -23.60 26.04 4.57
C ALA A 369 -22.94 25.90 3.19
N SER A 370 -23.73 26.07 2.13
CA SER A 370 -23.28 26.03 0.74
C SER A 370 -22.28 27.14 0.36
N ASP A 371 -22.03 28.11 1.24
CA ASP A 371 -20.97 29.11 1.07
C ASP A 371 -19.57 28.58 1.44
N GLY A 372 -19.48 27.33 1.90
CA GLY A 372 -18.25 26.63 2.27
C GLY A 372 -17.61 27.14 3.56
N ARG A 373 -18.27 28.03 4.32
CA ARG A 373 -17.64 28.72 5.47
C ARG A 373 -18.52 28.81 6.71
N THR A 374 -19.83 28.98 6.53
CA THR A 374 -20.73 29.20 7.66
C THR A 374 -21.06 27.88 8.35
N VAL A 375 -20.60 27.69 9.59
CA VAL A 375 -20.94 26.52 10.41
C VAL A 375 -22.40 26.61 10.87
N LEU A 376 -23.19 25.60 10.50
CA LEU A 376 -24.61 25.47 10.87
C LEU A 376 -24.80 24.58 12.09
N SER A 377 -23.96 23.55 12.25
CA SER A 377 -23.94 22.66 13.40
C SER A 377 -22.55 22.02 13.56
N GLN A 378 -22.22 21.59 14.78
CA GLN A 378 -20.93 20.94 15.07
C GLN A 378 -21.08 19.90 16.19
N ALA A 379 -20.27 18.85 16.12
CA ALA A 379 -20.05 17.86 17.16
C ALA A 379 -18.53 17.69 17.37
N ASN A 380 -18.08 18.04 18.58
CA ASN A 380 -16.67 18.06 19.03
C ASN A 380 -16.67 18.09 20.57
N SER A 381 -17.25 17.07 21.19
CA SER A 381 -17.46 17.03 22.64
C SER A 381 -17.12 15.68 23.26
N GLN A 382 -17.01 14.64 22.43
CA GLN A 382 -16.48 13.37 22.86
C GLN A 382 -14.96 13.46 22.95
N PRO A 383 -14.34 12.68 23.84
CA PRO A 383 -12.89 12.60 23.88
C PRO A 383 -12.36 11.79 22.69
N ILE A 384 -11.06 11.89 22.47
CA ILE A 384 -10.28 11.05 21.55
C ILE A 384 -10.72 9.58 21.58
N GLY A 385 -10.83 8.97 20.38
CA GLY A 385 -11.22 7.58 20.21
C GLY A 385 -12.72 7.30 20.30
N MET A 386 -13.55 8.30 20.61
CA MET A 386 -15.00 8.15 20.67
C MET A 386 -15.69 8.73 19.41
N PRO A 387 -16.87 8.21 19.03
CA PRO A 387 -17.62 8.71 17.87
C PRO A 387 -18.19 10.11 18.09
N GLU A 388 -18.07 10.99 17.10
CA GLU A 388 -18.84 12.24 17.04
C GLU A 388 -20.12 12.06 16.22
N GLU A 389 -21.21 12.72 16.64
CA GLU A 389 -22.52 12.57 16.01
C GLU A 389 -23.37 13.84 16.08
N ILE A 390 -23.95 14.25 14.96
CA ILE A 390 -24.99 15.27 14.85
C ILE A 390 -26.28 14.55 14.48
N THR A 391 -27.30 14.60 15.35
CA THR A 391 -28.56 13.87 15.14
C THR A 391 -29.68 14.80 14.69
N ALA A 392 -30.44 14.37 13.68
CA ALA A 392 -31.67 15.01 13.22
C ALA A 392 -31.55 16.53 12.95
N PHE A 393 -30.45 16.95 12.32
CA PHE A 393 -30.28 18.33 11.87
C PHE A 393 -31.18 18.59 10.66
N GLU A 394 -32.07 19.57 10.78
CA GLU A 394 -33.00 19.96 9.71
C GLU A 394 -32.29 20.82 8.66
N LEU A 395 -32.23 20.35 7.42
CA LEU A 395 -31.58 21.10 6.34
C LEU A 395 -32.25 22.46 6.12
N PRO A 396 -31.47 23.57 6.05
CA PRO A 396 -32.03 24.90 5.81
C PRO A 396 -32.63 25.01 4.41
N SER A 397 -33.51 25.99 4.22
CA SER A 397 -33.88 26.43 2.87
C SER A 397 -32.67 27.09 2.22
N THR A 398 -32.15 26.49 1.16
CA THR A 398 -31.04 27.02 0.36
C THR A 398 -31.46 28.17 -0.55
#